data_AF-A0A958NKU0-F1
#
_entry.id   AF-A0A958NKU0-F1
#
_cell.length_a   1.000
_cell.length_b   1.000
_cell.length_c   1.000
_cell.angle_alpha   90.00
_cell.angle_beta   90.00
_cell.angle_gamma   90.00
#
_symmetry.space_group_name_H-M   'P 1'
#
loop_
_entity.id
_entity.type
_entity.pdbx_description
1 polymer ?
#
loop_
_entity_poly.entity_id
_entity_poly.type
_entity_poly.pdbx_seq_one_letter_code
_entity_poly.pdbx_strand_id
1 'polypeptide(L)'
;MSKRGKLYVTLIAITVLTIIALEMTKPKQINWFESYALHHKIPFGSFVFKEQLQRVSKKVKLVERPPFEYLKSNSANGTYIFYNDVINFGREELNSLLDWVDKGNTLLVSATDFEPMLLDTLHLKTLSVNTIGNFNNEYKVQLVNPRLDNNSFKYDKPTTFYHFNKIDTLKTNVVGFIDTYRNQQKTIKDSLVNIIKQPFGKGTIILSTFPQAFTNYFMLKTP
;
A
#
# COMPACT_ATOMS: atom_id res chain seq x y z
N MET A 1 -24.71 -20.06 56.67
CA MET A 1 -23.62 -20.51 55.78
C MET A 1 -22.49 -21.11 56.61
N SER A 2 -21.99 -22.30 56.24
CA SER A 2 -20.82 -22.89 56.87
C SER A 2 -19.56 -22.04 56.62
N LYS A 3 -18.57 -22.09 57.52
CA LYS A 3 -17.28 -21.36 57.37
C LYS A 3 -16.61 -21.66 56.01
N ARG A 4 -16.75 -22.89 55.52
CA ARG A 4 -16.25 -23.32 54.21
C ARG A 4 -17.02 -22.68 53.04
N GLY A 5 -18.34 -22.53 53.16
CA GLY A 5 -19.14 -21.83 52.13
C GLY A 5 -18.78 -20.35 51.98
N LYS A 6 -18.53 -19.64 53.08
CA LYS A 6 -18.05 -18.25 53.03
C LYS A 6 -16.67 -18.13 52.37
N LEU A 7 -15.78 -19.09 52.64
CA LEU A 7 -14.45 -19.16 52.02
C LEU A 7 -14.55 -19.32 50.51
N TYR A 8 -15.35 -20.27 50.01
CA TYR A 8 -15.51 -20.48 48.56
C TYR A 8 -16.11 -19.28 47.84
N VAL A 9 -17.14 -18.66 48.42
CA VAL A 9 -17.76 -17.45 47.83
C VAL A 9 -16.76 -16.29 47.77
N THR A 10 -15.96 -16.10 48.82
CA THR A 10 -14.92 -15.07 48.85
C THR A 10 -13.85 -15.33 47.79
N LEU A 11 -13.42 -16.59 47.64
CA LEU A 11 -12.39 -16.98 46.67
C LEU A 11 -12.89 -16.79 45.22
N ILE A 12 -14.15 -17.14 44.94
CA ILE A 12 -14.79 -16.87 43.64
C ILE A 12 -14.90 -15.38 43.39
N ALA A 13 -15.34 -14.59 44.37
CA ALA A 13 -15.45 -13.14 44.23
C ALA A 13 -14.08 -12.50 43.93
N ILE A 14 -13.02 -12.90 44.64
CA ILE A 14 -11.65 -12.45 44.39
C ILE A 14 -11.20 -12.86 42.98
N THR A 15 -11.50 -14.08 42.55
CA THR A 15 -11.13 -14.58 41.23
C THR A 15 -11.81 -13.75 40.13
N VAL A 16 -13.12 -13.51 40.25
CA VAL A 16 -13.90 -12.71 39.29
C VAL A 16 -13.37 -11.27 39.24
N LEU A 17 -13.14 -10.64 40.40
CA LEU A 17 -12.58 -9.30 40.46
C LEU A 17 -11.18 -9.23 39.82
N THR A 18 -10.35 -10.26 40.02
CA THR A 18 -9.02 -10.35 39.40
C THR A 18 -9.13 -10.47 37.88
N ILE A 19 -10.04 -11.30 37.36
CA ILE A 19 -10.27 -11.44 35.91
C ILE A 19 -10.75 -10.11 35.30
N ILE A 20 -11.68 -9.42 35.95
CA ILE A 20 -12.17 -8.12 35.48
C ILE A 20 -11.03 -7.09 35.46
N ALA A 21 -10.22 -7.02 36.52
CA ALA A 21 -9.08 -6.13 36.57
C ALA A 21 -8.07 -6.42 35.44
N LEU A 22 -7.76 -7.70 35.19
CA LEU A 22 -6.90 -8.12 34.08
C LEU A 22 -7.48 -7.72 32.72
N GLU A 23 -8.78 -7.93 32.50
CA GLU A 23 -9.46 -7.54 31.26
C GLU A 23 -9.42 -6.02 31.03
N MET A 24 -9.63 -5.21 32.07
CA MET A 24 -9.58 -3.75 31.99
C MET A 24 -8.18 -3.22 31.68
N THR A 25 -7.12 -3.94 32.07
CA THR A 25 -5.74 -3.57 31.75
C THR A 25 -5.29 -3.97 30.35
N LYS A 26 -6.10 -4.76 29.61
CA LYS A 26 -5.72 -5.16 28.24
C LYS A 26 -5.68 -3.93 27.33
N PRO A 27 -4.60 -3.76 26.56
CA PRO A 27 -4.53 -2.68 25.58
C PRO A 27 -5.64 -2.86 24.53
N LYS A 28 -6.22 -1.74 24.08
CA LYS A 28 -7.19 -1.76 22.99
C LYS A 28 -6.56 -2.45 21.78
N GLN A 29 -7.31 -3.37 21.18
CA GLN A 29 -6.85 -4.04 19.96
C GLN A 29 -6.57 -3.00 18.87
N ILE A 30 -5.42 -3.12 18.23
CA ILE A 30 -5.04 -2.24 17.13
C ILE A 30 -5.95 -2.56 15.95
N ASN A 31 -6.62 -1.54 15.42
CA ASN A 31 -7.43 -1.68 14.21
C ASN A 31 -6.52 -1.73 12.97
N TRP A 32 -6.42 -2.89 12.33
CA TRP A 32 -5.62 -3.11 11.11
C TRP A 32 -6.45 -3.01 9.82
N PHE A 33 -7.60 -2.34 9.84
CA PHE A 33 -8.41 -2.13 8.65
C PHE A 33 -7.62 -1.32 7.60
N GLU A 34 -7.54 -1.85 6.38
CA GLU A 34 -6.84 -1.29 5.22
C GLU A 34 -7.57 -0.06 4.66
N SER A 35 -7.51 1.04 5.41
CA SER A 35 -8.35 2.19 5.10
C SER A 35 -7.82 3.10 4.00
N TYR A 36 -6.50 3.31 3.94
CA TYR A 36 -5.84 4.29 3.05
C TYR A 36 -6.33 5.75 3.18
N ALA A 37 -7.27 6.05 4.08
CA ALA A 37 -7.81 7.39 4.23
C ALA A 37 -6.80 8.36 4.85
N LEU A 38 -6.73 9.56 4.31
CA LEU A 38 -5.77 10.60 4.70
C LEU A 38 -5.97 11.16 6.11
N HIS A 39 -7.16 10.97 6.71
CA HIS A 39 -7.46 11.43 8.07
C HIS A 39 -7.32 10.33 9.12
N HIS A 40 -7.15 9.07 8.70
CA HIS A 40 -7.04 7.93 9.60
C HIS A 40 -5.62 7.76 10.15
N LYS A 41 -5.53 7.66 11.48
CA LYS A 41 -4.29 7.43 12.25
C LYS A 41 -4.03 5.97 12.58
N ILE A 42 -4.92 5.06 12.18
CA ILE A 42 -4.70 3.61 12.29
C ILE A 42 -3.50 3.19 11.40
N PRO A 43 -2.86 2.03 11.63
CA PRO A 43 -1.66 1.61 10.91
C PRO A 43 -1.78 1.70 9.38
N PHE A 44 -2.89 1.26 8.79
CA PHE A 44 -3.12 1.32 7.34
C PHE A 44 -3.92 2.54 6.88
N GLY A 45 -3.98 3.59 7.70
CA GLY A 45 -4.35 4.94 7.24
C GLY A 45 -3.14 5.68 6.67
N SER A 46 -3.36 6.88 6.15
CA SER A 46 -2.33 7.66 5.43
C SER A 46 -2.15 9.09 5.96
N PHE A 47 -2.47 9.28 7.24
CA PHE A 47 -2.25 10.55 7.94
C PHE A 47 -0.78 11.00 7.88
N VAL A 48 0.17 10.11 8.16
CA VAL A 48 1.61 10.40 8.10
C VAL A 48 2.04 10.75 6.69
N PHE A 49 1.56 10.04 5.68
CA PHE A 49 1.86 10.34 4.29
C PHE A 49 1.40 11.75 3.90
N LYS A 50 0.15 12.11 4.24
CA LYS A 50 -0.37 13.47 4.02
C LYS A 50 0.52 14.53 4.67
N GLU A 51 0.86 14.35 5.94
CA GLU A 51 1.68 15.30 6.70
C GLU A 51 3.09 15.44 6.11
N GLN A 52 3.74 14.34 5.75
CA GLN A 52 5.08 14.38 5.12
C GLN A 52 5.03 15.02 3.74
N LEU A 53 4.01 14.71 2.93
CA LEU A 53 3.88 15.25 1.60
C LEU A 53 3.69 16.77 1.60
N GLN A 54 2.91 17.30 2.55
CA GLN A 54 2.74 18.75 2.75
C GLN A 54 4.03 19.44 3.24
N ARG A 55 4.88 18.73 4.01
CA ARG A 55 6.19 19.24 4.43
C ARG A 55 7.19 19.31 3.27
N VAL A 56 7.19 18.30 2.40
CA VAL A 56 8.12 18.20 1.28
C VAL A 56 7.76 19.15 0.15
N SER A 57 6.47 19.42 -0.09
CA SER A 57 6.06 20.31 -1.17
C SER A 57 4.72 21.00 -0.92
N LYS A 58 4.75 22.34 -0.97
CA LYS A 58 3.54 23.19 -0.94
C LYS A 58 2.74 23.17 -2.25
N LYS A 59 3.26 22.55 -3.31
CA LYS A 59 2.58 22.46 -4.62
C LYS A 59 1.58 21.30 -4.68
N VAL A 60 1.64 20.37 -3.74
CA VAL A 60 0.70 19.25 -3.68
C VAL A 60 -0.66 19.76 -3.25
N LYS A 61 -1.67 19.45 -4.05
CA LYS A 61 -3.06 19.79 -3.77
C LYS A 61 -3.85 18.49 -3.60
N LEU A 62 -4.63 18.42 -2.53
CA LEU A 62 -5.62 17.38 -2.40
C LEU A 62 -6.78 17.68 -3.35
N VAL A 63 -7.20 16.69 -4.14
CA VAL A 63 -8.33 16.79 -5.05
C VAL A 63 -9.42 15.86 -4.53
N GLU A 64 -10.50 16.45 -4.01
CA GLU A 64 -11.64 15.71 -3.40
C GLU A 64 -12.82 15.53 -4.37
N ARG A 65 -12.58 15.74 -5.66
CA ARG A 65 -13.56 15.63 -6.74
C ARG A 65 -13.05 14.68 -7.81
N PRO A 66 -13.94 14.05 -8.60
CA PRO A 66 -13.54 13.10 -9.63
C PRO A 66 -12.49 13.70 -10.58
N PRO A 67 -11.40 12.98 -10.86
CA PRO A 67 -10.35 13.39 -11.79
C PRO A 67 -10.87 13.96 -13.12
N PHE A 68 -11.88 13.35 -13.74
CA PHE A 68 -12.40 13.85 -15.02
C PHE A 68 -12.98 15.28 -14.91
N GLU A 69 -13.60 15.64 -13.77
CA GLU A 69 -14.10 16.99 -13.54
C GLU A 69 -12.95 17.97 -13.31
N TYR A 70 -11.97 17.56 -12.51
CA TYR A 70 -10.82 18.40 -12.17
C TYR A 70 -9.93 18.68 -13.38
N LEU A 71 -9.69 17.67 -14.23
CA LEU A 71 -8.82 17.75 -15.40
C LEU A 71 -9.49 18.46 -16.59
N LYS A 72 -10.83 18.39 -16.71
CA LYS A 72 -11.55 19.19 -17.73
C LYS A 72 -11.59 20.68 -17.40
N SER A 73 -11.73 21.02 -16.11
CA SER A 73 -11.88 22.40 -15.66
C SER A 73 -10.57 23.16 -15.48
N ASN A 74 -9.43 22.47 -15.37
CA ASN A 74 -8.13 23.08 -15.14
C ASN A 74 -7.11 22.62 -16.18
N SER A 75 -6.29 23.54 -16.71
CA SER A 75 -5.06 23.21 -17.45
C SER A 75 -3.94 22.74 -16.50
N ALA A 76 -4.28 21.82 -15.59
CA ALA A 76 -3.35 21.32 -14.60
C ALA A 76 -2.29 20.45 -15.29
N ASN A 77 -1.02 20.85 -15.16
CA ASN A 77 0.12 20.05 -15.61
C ASN A 77 0.88 19.51 -14.40
N GLY A 78 1.34 18.26 -14.46
CA GLY A 78 2.15 17.66 -13.41
C GLY A 78 1.89 16.17 -13.19
N THR A 79 1.86 15.77 -11.92
CA THR A 79 1.65 14.38 -11.51
C THR A 79 0.33 14.23 -10.76
N TYR A 80 -0.52 13.31 -11.22
CA TYR A 80 -1.71 12.89 -10.49
C TYR A 80 -1.42 11.56 -9.79
N ILE A 81 -1.67 11.49 -8.48
CA ILE A 81 -1.38 10.32 -7.66
C ILE A 81 -2.69 9.72 -7.16
N PHE A 82 -2.88 8.43 -7.42
CA PHE A 82 -3.89 7.61 -6.76
C PHE A 82 -3.20 6.54 -5.93
N TYR A 83 -3.68 6.34 -4.70
CA TYR A 83 -3.32 5.15 -3.94
C TYR A 83 -4.52 4.65 -3.14
N ASN A 84 -4.76 3.35 -3.18
CA ASN A 84 -5.80 2.66 -2.43
C ASN A 84 -5.54 1.14 -2.47
N ASP A 85 -6.38 0.32 -1.84
CA ASP A 85 -6.26 -1.14 -2.00
C ASP A 85 -6.56 -1.58 -3.44
N VAL A 86 -7.75 -1.20 -3.92
CA VAL A 86 -8.24 -1.50 -5.27
C VAL A 86 -8.62 -0.20 -5.95
N ILE A 87 -8.19 -0.04 -7.20
CA ILE A 87 -8.50 1.15 -7.99
C ILE A 87 -9.24 0.75 -9.27
N ASN A 88 -10.44 1.29 -9.42
CA ASN A 88 -11.29 1.18 -10.59
C ASN A 88 -11.84 2.56 -10.94
N PHE A 89 -11.39 3.11 -12.07
CA PHE A 89 -11.78 4.42 -12.56
C PHE A 89 -13.07 4.35 -13.37
N GLY A 90 -13.27 3.23 -14.06
CA GLY A 90 -14.28 3.10 -15.10
C GLY A 90 -13.87 3.84 -16.38
N ARG A 91 -14.61 3.57 -17.45
CA ARG A 91 -14.25 3.94 -18.83
C ARG A 91 -13.97 5.42 -19.05
N GLU A 92 -14.91 6.27 -18.68
CA GLU A 92 -14.83 7.70 -18.99
C GLU A 92 -13.71 8.39 -18.21
N GLU A 93 -13.51 8.01 -16.95
CA GLU A 93 -12.45 8.56 -16.11
C GLU A 93 -11.08 8.05 -16.54
N LEU A 94 -10.94 6.75 -16.82
CA LEU A 94 -9.68 6.22 -17.32
C LEU A 94 -9.28 6.89 -18.64
N ASN A 95 -10.19 7.01 -19.60
CA ASN A 95 -9.91 7.67 -20.88
C ASN A 95 -9.49 9.13 -20.66
N SER A 96 -10.17 9.86 -19.78
CA SER A 96 -9.80 11.24 -19.44
C SER A 96 -8.41 11.34 -18.82
N LEU A 97 -8.03 10.38 -17.97
CA LEU A 97 -6.69 10.29 -17.37
C LEU A 97 -5.63 9.97 -18.43
N LEU A 98 -5.89 9.00 -19.31
CA LEU A 98 -4.97 8.62 -20.38
C LEU A 98 -4.75 9.77 -21.38
N ASP A 99 -5.81 10.48 -21.78
CA ASP A 99 -5.72 11.67 -22.62
C ASP A 99 -4.90 12.80 -21.96
N TRP A 100 -5.03 12.93 -20.64
CA TRP A 100 -4.27 13.90 -19.87
C TRP A 100 -2.78 13.53 -19.79
N VAL A 101 -2.47 12.24 -19.62
CA VAL A 101 -1.09 11.72 -19.66
C VAL A 101 -0.50 11.87 -21.06
N ASP A 102 -1.25 11.57 -22.12
CA ASP A 102 -0.80 11.67 -23.52
C ASP A 102 -0.29 13.09 -23.86
N LYS A 103 -0.85 14.11 -23.22
CA LYS A 103 -0.45 15.53 -23.34
C LYS A 103 0.87 15.89 -22.65
N GLY A 104 1.52 14.95 -21.94
CA GLY A 104 2.83 15.16 -21.30
C GLY A 104 2.85 15.05 -19.79
N ASN A 105 1.75 14.61 -19.17
CA ASN A 105 1.62 14.54 -17.72
C ASN A 105 2.01 13.17 -17.16
N THR A 106 2.08 13.06 -15.83
CA THR A 106 2.41 11.81 -15.15
C THR A 106 1.22 11.29 -14.33
N LEU A 107 0.85 10.03 -14.56
CA LEU A 107 -0.08 9.30 -13.70
C LEU A 107 0.70 8.33 -12.83
N LEU A 108 0.53 8.40 -11.50
CA LEU A 108 1.07 7.43 -10.57
C LEU A 108 -0.08 6.74 -9.85
N VAL A 109 -0.15 5.42 -9.96
CA VAL A 109 -1.20 4.61 -9.32
C VAL A 109 -0.52 3.56 -8.46
N SER A 110 -0.82 3.53 -7.17
CA SER A 110 -0.37 2.48 -6.27
C SER A 110 -1.56 1.74 -5.70
N ALA A 111 -1.71 0.47 -6.04
CA ALA A 111 -2.82 -0.35 -5.61
C ALA A 111 -2.41 -1.82 -5.51
N THR A 112 -3.06 -2.58 -4.64
CA THR A 112 -2.91 -4.03 -4.59
C THR A 112 -3.46 -4.64 -5.87
N ASP A 113 -4.59 -4.11 -6.35
CA ASP A 113 -5.24 -4.52 -7.60
C ASP A 113 -5.66 -3.32 -8.47
N PHE A 114 -5.56 -3.50 -9.79
CA PHE A 114 -5.80 -2.46 -10.79
C PHE A 114 -6.97 -2.83 -11.70
N GLU A 115 -7.66 -1.82 -12.21
CA GLU A 115 -8.70 -2.01 -13.22
C GLU A 115 -8.18 -2.77 -14.46
N PRO A 116 -8.88 -3.82 -14.93
CA PRO A 116 -8.43 -4.62 -16.08
C PRO A 116 -8.17 -3.81 -17.35
N MET A 117 -9.00 -2.80 -17.62
CA MET A 117 -8.87 -1.97 -18.83
C MET A 117 -7.58 -1.13 -18.84
N LEU A 118 -7.10 -0.68 -17.67
CA LEU A 118 -5.80 -0.02 -17.55
C LEU A 118 -4.66 -0.99 -17.83
N LEU A 119 -4.73 -2.21 -17.28
CA LEU A 119 -3.73 -3.24 -17.52
C LEU A 119 -3.68 -3.66 -19.00
N ASP A 120 -4.84 -3.86 -19.63
CA ASP A 120 -4.95 -4.24 -21.04
C ASP A 120 -4.37 -3.16 -21.97
N THR A 121 -4.69 -1.89 -21.70
CA THR A 121 -4.18 -0.73 -22.45
C THR A 121 -2.65 -0.65 -22.41
N LEU A 122 -2.04 -1.07 -21.29
CA LEU A 122 -0.60 -1.05 -21.08
C LEU A 122 0.09 -2.38 -21.41
N HIS A 123 -0.68 -3.39 -21.82
CA HIS A 123 -0.23 -4.76 -22.09
C HIS A 123 0.43 -5.42 -20.87
N LEU A 124 -0.16 -5.22 -19.71
CA LEU A 124 0.31 -5.71 -18.42
C LEU A 124 -0.56 -6.86 -17.91
N LYS A 125 0.03 -7.75 -17.11
CA LYS A 125 -0.73 -8.68 -16.27
C LYS A 125 -0.13 -8.73 -14.87
N THR A 126 -1.00 -8.83 -13.89
CA THR A 126 -0.64 -9.03 -12.49
C THR A 126 -0.93 -10.46 -12.06
N LEU A 127 -0.14 -10.97 -11.12
CA LEU A 127 -0.42 -12.23 -10.42
C LEU A 127 -0.14 -12.06 -8.93
N SER A 128 -0.86 -12.80 -8.11
CA SER A 128 -0.59 -12.89 -6.68
C SER A 128 0.79 -13.49 -6.44
N VAL A 129 1.50 -12.96 -5.46
CA VAL A 129 2.77 -13.50 -4.98
C VAL A 129 2.52 -14.86 -4.33
N ASN A 130 3.32 -15.86 -4.71
CA ASN A 130 3.25 -17.18 -4.09
C ASN A 130 3.84 -17.11 -2.66
N THR A 131 3.02 -17.44 -1.67
CA THR A 131 3.40 -17.41 -0.25
C THR A 131 3.84 -18.76 0.31
N ILE A 132 3.93 -19.81 -0.53
CA ILE A 132 4.41 -21.13 -0.10
C ILE A 132 5.82 -20.99 0.50
N GLY A 133 5.95 -21.44 1.75
CA GLY A 133 7.18 -21.36 2.53
C GLY A 133 7.42 -20.00 3.22
N ASN A 134 6.53 -19.00 3.06
CA ASN A 134 6.59 -17.71 3.76
C ASN A 134 5.66 -17.69 5.00
N PHE A 135 5.88 -18.62 5.93
CA PHE A 135 5.02 -18.76 7.12
C PHE A 135 5.02 -17.54 8.05
N ASN A 136 6.06 -16.71 7.97
CA ASN A 136 6.19 -15.50 8.77
C ASN A 136 5.54 -14.26 8.12
N ASN A 137 5.00 -14.38 6.90
CA ASN A 137 4.46 -13.26 6.10
C ASN A 137 5.42 -12.07 5.99
N GLU A 138 6.70 -12.38 5.80
CA GLU A 138 7.74 -11.38 5.70
C GLU A 138 8.08 -11.15 4.22
N TYR A 139 8.19 -9.90 3.83
CA TYR A 139 8.46 -9.45 2.49
C TYR A 139 9.52 -8.37 2.52
N LYS A 140 10.27 -8.26 1.43
CA LYS A 140 11.24 -7.19 1.18
C LYS A 140 10.81 -6.43 -0.04
N VAL A 141 10.83 -5.10 0.03
CA VAL A 141 10.69 -4.23 -1.14
C VAL A 141 11.96 -3.43 -1.35
N GLN A 142 12.34 -3.23 -2.60
CA GLN A 142 13.59 -2.54 -2.95
C GLN A 142 13.41 -1.76 -4.24
N LEU A 143 13.95 -0.53 -4.28
CA LEU A 143 14.05 0.28 -5.49
C LEU A 143 15.32 -0.08 -6.25
N VAL A 144 15.25 -0.04 -7.57
CA VAL A 144 16.37 -0.47 -8.46
C VAL A 144 17.25 0.68 -8.92
N ASN A 145 16.85 1.93 -8.65
CA ASN A 145 17.54 3.11 -9.15
C ASN A 145 18.91 3.24 -8.45
N PRO A 146 20.04 3.18 -9.18
CA PRO A 146 21.38 3.27 -8.57
C PRO A 146 21.68 4.62 -7.90
N ARG A 147 20.88 5.66 -8.17
CA ARG A 147 21.00 6.98 -7.52
C ARG A 147 20.29 7.07 -6.17
N LEU A 148 19.52 6.06 -5.80
CA LEU A 148 18.86 5.96 -4.50
C LEU A 148 19.62 4.95 -3.64
N ASP A 149 19.50 5.07 -2.32
CA ASP A 149 20.04 4.09 -1.41
C ASP A 149 19.47 2.71 -1.75
N ASN A 150 20.34 1.72 -1.93
CA ASN A 150 19.99 0.37 -2.35
C ASN A 150 19.43 -0.48 -1.17
N ASN A 151 18.75 0.18 -0.23
CA ASN A 151 18.22 -0.43 0.97
C ASN A 151 16.95 -1.22 0.65
N SER A 152 16.84 -2.42 1.23
CA SER A 152 15.60 -3.19 1.22
C SER A 152 14.78 -2.88 2.47
N PHE A 153 13.47 -2.70 2.32
CA PHE A 153 12.55 -2.43 3.42
C PHE A 153 11.73 -3.68 3.72
N LYS A 154 11.64 -4.05 5.01
CA LYS A 154 10.88 -5.22 5.45
C LYS A 154 9.42 -4.87 5.71
N TYR A 155 8.51 -5.68 5.17
CA TYR A 155 7.10 -5.69 5.52
C TYR A 155 6.73 -7.05 6.10
N ASP A 156 5.99 -7.08 7.21
CA ASP A 156 5.76 -8.29 8.03
C ASP A 156 4.31 -8.41 8.50
N LYS A 157 3.37 -7.94 7.67
CA LYS A 157 1.94 -8.08 7.94
C LYS A 157 1.32 -9.03 6.92
N PRO A 158 0.39 -9.89 7.36
CA PRO A 158 -0.34 -10.77 6.46
C PRO A 158 -1.18 -9.92 5.52
N THR A 159 -0.92 -10.03 4.22
CA THR A 159 -1.77 -9.48 3.15
C THR A 159 -1.45 -10.22 1.85
N THR A 160 -2.32 -10.07 0.85
CA THR A 160 -2.09 -10.64 -0.47
C THR A 160 -1.32 -9.63 -1.30
N PHE A 161 -0.10 -9.98 -1.69
CA PHE A 161 0.68 -9.16 -2.61
C PHE A 161 0.46 -9.56 -4.05
N TYR A 162 0.62 -8.59 -4.94
CA TYR A 162 0.62 -8.81 -6.38
C TYR A 162 1.92 -8.29 -6.98
N HIS A 163 2.24 -8.77 -8.17
CA HIS A 163 3.38 -8.32 -8.95
C HIS A 163 3.02 -8.36 -10.44
N PHE A 164 3.74 -7.59 -11.24
CA PHE A 164 3.60 -7.62 -12.69
C PHE A 164 4.31 -8.87 -13.23
N ASN A 165 3.51 -9.87 -13.65
CA ASN A 165 4.03 -11.13 -14.17
C ASN A 165 4.25 -11.09 -15.68
N LYS A 166 3.58 -10.17 -16.38
CA LYS A 166 3.84 -9.86 -17.79
C LYS A 166 3.94 -8.36 -17.94
N ILE A 167 5.04 -7.92 -18.56
CA ILE A 167 5.33 -6.54 -18.92
C ILE A 167 5.84 -6.49 -20.36
N ASP A 168 5.59 -5.39 -21.06
CA ASP A 168 6.24 -5.09 -22.34
C ASP A 168 7.67 -4.60 -22.06
N THR A 169 8.66 -5.47 -22.18
CA THR A 169 10.06 -5.18 -21.83
C THR A 169 10.70 -4.09 -22.70
N LEU A 170 10.12 -3.76 -23.87
CA LEU A 170 10.62 -2.70 -24.74
C LEU A 170 10.13 -1.31 -24.31
N LYS A 171 8.99 -1.24 -23.62
CA LYS A 171 8.38 0.02 -23.17
C LYS A 171 8.43 0.20 -21.66
N THR A 172 8.70 -0.85 -20.90
CA THR A 172 8.57 -0.83 -19.44
C THR A 172 9.93 -0.74 -18.77
N ASN A 173 10.12 0.30 -17.97
CA ASN A 173 11.24 0.42 -17.05
C ASN A 173 10.82 -0.12 -15.69
N VAL A 174 11.56 -1.11 -15.18
CA VAL A 174 11.38 -1.61 -13.81
C VAL A 174 11.93 -0.56 -12.83
N VAL A 175 11.17 -0.26 -11.78
CA VAL A 175 11.52 0.74 -10.76
C VAL A 175 11.73 0.07 -9.39
N GLY A 176 11.08 -1.05 -9.13
CA GLY A 176 11.16 -1.74 -7.86
C GLY A 176 10.82 -3.22 -7.96
N PHE A 177 11.29 -3.95 -6.95
CA PHE A 177 10.95 -5.35 -6.73
C PHE A 177 10.32 -5.58 -5.35
N ILE A 178 9.54 -6.65 -5.27
CA ILE A 178 9.10 -7.30 -4.03
C ILE A 178 9.61 -8.74 -4.01
N ASP A 179 10.04 -9.21 -2.85
CA ASP A 179 10.45 -10.60 -2.63
C ASP A 179 9.90 -11.10 -1.29
N THR A 180 9.69 -12.41 -1.18
CA THR A 180 9.46 -13.06 0.11
C THR A 180 10.76 -13.03 0.91
N TYR A 181 10.70 -12.63 2.18
CA TYR A 181 11.87 -12.61 3.06
C TYR A 181 12.25 -14.07 3.38
N ARG A 182 13.12 -14.66 2.55
CA ARG A 182 13.77 -15.94 2.83
C ARG A 182 15.15 -15.63 3.39
N ASN A 183 15.50 -16.23 4.52
CA ASN A 183 16.81 -16.04 5.14
C ASN A 183 17.91 -16.44 4.15
N GLN A 184 18.63 -15.41 3.69
CA GLN A 184 19.93 -15.41 3.01
C GLN A 184 20.00 -15.91 1.55
N GLN A 185 20.46 -14.98 0.69
CA GLN A 185 21.23 -15.19 -0.53
C GLN A 185 20.53 -15.90 -1.70
N LYS A 186 19.47 -15.28 -2.23
CA LYS A 186 19.14 -15.47 -3.64
C LYS A 186 19.20 -14.15 -4.39
N THR A 187 19.86 -14.21 -5.55
CA THR A 187 19.93 -13.14 -6.53
C THR A 187 18.54 -12.85 -7.09
N ILE A 188 18.38 -11.64 -7.65
CA ILE A 188 17.19 -10.98 -8.26
C ILE A 188 16.29 -11.89 -9.13
N LYS A 189 16.74 -13.10 -9.49
CA LYS A 189 16.01 -14.11 -10.27
C LYS A 189 14.67 -14.56 -9.67
N ASP A 190 14.51 -14.51 -8.35
CA ASP A 190 13.24 -14.81 -7.65
C ASP A 190 12.46 -13.52 -7.26
N SER A 191 13.02 -12.33 -7.52
CA SER A 191 12.40 -11.04 -7.16
C SER A 191 11.33 -10.65 -8.17
N LEU A 192 10.16 -10.29 -7.66
CA LEU A 192 8.97 -10.03 -8.44
C LEU A 192 8.80 -8.54 -8.70
N VAL A 193 8.50 -8.15 -9.93
CA VAL A 193 8.37 -6.73 -10.30
C VAL A 193 7.14 -6.12 -9.64
N ASN A 194 7.31 -5.17 -8.72
CA ASN A 194 6.19 -4.51 -8.04
C ASN A 194 6.02 -3.05 -8.42
N ILE A 195 7.03 -2.40 -9.01
CA ILE A 195 6.91 -1.03 -9.51
C ILE A 195 7.45 -0.95 -10.92
N ILE A 196 6.65 -0.39 -11.81
CA ILE A 196 6.99 -0.16 -13.21
C ILE A 196 6.73 1.28 -13.62
N LYS A 197 7.43 1.71 -14.66
CA LYS A 197 7.25 3.00 -15.33
C LYS A 197 7.20 2.78 -16.82
N GLN A 198 6.15 3.26 -17.49
CA GLN A 198 5.93 3.12 -18.92
C GLN A 198 5.62 4.49 -19.54
N PRO A 199 6.21 4.84 -20.71
CA PRO A 199 5.80 6.04 -21.44
C PRO A 199 4.40 5.83 -22.00
N PHE A 200 3.62 6.91 -22.04
CA PHE A 200 2.29 6.92 -22.65
C PHE A 200 2.06 8.27 -23.32
N GLY A 201 1.97 8.28 -24.65
CA GLY A 201 2.00 9.51 -25.43
C GLY A 201 3.27 10.32 -25.16
N LYS A 202 3.11 11.59 -24.79
CA LYS A 202 4.21 12.47 -24.33
C LYS A 202 4.51 12.35 -22.84
N GLY A 203 3.67 11.64 -22.09
CA GLY A 203 3.72 11.54 -20.64
C GLY A 203 4.26 10.22 -20.12
N THR A 204 3.89 9.87 -18.90
CA THR A 204 4.39 8.68 -18.20
C THR A 204 3.32 8.12 -17.27
N ILE A 205 3.21 6.79 -17.22
CA ILE A 205 2.43 6.07 -16.23
C ILE A 205 3.38 5.29 -15.32
N ILE A 206 3.19 5.40 -14.02
CA ILE A 206 3.92 4.66 -12.99
C ILE A 206 2.91 3.85 -12.20
N LEU A 207 3.08 2.52 -12.18
CA LEU A 207 2.21 1.62 -11.43
C LEU A 207 3.00 0.91 -10.35
N SER A 208 2.42 0.79 -9.15
CA SER A 208 3.00 0.09 -8.01
C SER A 208 2.00 -0.86 -7.36
N THR A 209 2.33 -2.14 -7.25
CA THR A 209 1.50 -3.17 -6.58
C THR A 209 1.61 -3.16 -5.04
N PHE A 210 2.15 -2.08 -4.45
CA PHE A 210 2.47 -2.00 -3.02
C PHE A 210 1.98 -0.68 -2.39
N PRO A 211 0.66 -0.45 -2.30
CA PRO A 211 0.08 0.76 -1.71
C PRO A 211 0.41 0.91 -0.23
N GLN A 212 0.78 -0.18 0.44
CA GLN A 212 1.19 -0.20 1.84
C GLN A 212 2.38 0.73 2.10
N ALA A 213 3.20 1.05 1.09
CA ALA A 213 4.28 2.03 1.18
C ALA A 213 3.82 3.42 1.67
N PHE A 214 2.57 3.77 1.41
CA PHE A 214 1.97 5.08 1.75
C PHE A 214 1.17 5.06 3.07
N THR A 215 1.27 3.98 3.83
CA THR A 215 0.56 3.83 5.11
C THR A 215 1.38 4.34 6.29
N ASN A 216 0.69 4.73 7.37
CA ASN A 216 1.32 5.13 8.63
C ASN A 216 2.26 4.05 9.14
N TYR A 217 1.86 2.78 9.03
CA TYR A 217 2.65 1.63 9.45
C TYR A 217 4.00 1.57 8.75
N PHE A 218 4.00 1.60 7.43
CA PHE A 218 5.23 1.47 6.66
C PHE A 218 6.13 2.70 6.82
N MET A 219 5.55 3.91 6.84
CA MET A 219 6.31 5.15 6.95
C MET A 219 6.94 5.39 8.33
N LEU A 220 6.32 4.89 9.41
CA LEU A 220 6.84 5.05 10.77
C LEU A 220 7.78 3.92 11.18
N LYS A 221 7.80 2.81 10.44
CA LYS A 221 8.69 1.69 10.72
C LYS A 221 10.06 1.98 10.10
N THR A 222 11.03 2.28 10.95
CA THR A 222 12.43 2.45 10.54
C THR A 222 12.92 1.16 9.85
N PRO A 223 13.63 1.25 8.71
CA PRO A 223 14.24 0.09 8.05
C PRO A 223 15.19 -0.70 8.95
#